data_AF-A0A961F7Y5-F1
#
_entry.id   AF-A0A961F7Y5-F1
#
_cell.length_a   1.000
_cell.length_b   1.000
_cell.length_c   1.000
_cell.angle_alpha   90.00
_cell.angle_beta   90.00
_cell.angle_gamma   90.00
#
_symmetry.space_group_name_H-M   'P 1'
#
loop_
_entity.id
_entity.type
_entity.pdbx_description
1 polymer ?
#
loop_
_entity_poly.entity_id
_entity_poly.type
_entity_poly.pdbx_seq_one_letter_code
_entity_poly.pdbx_strand_id
1 'polypeptide(L)'
;DATLYGPGPAEIWKALYDRFGLDFEASLDPSRPDWHWWRYLYFNAGFFFHACPRRFGQRFLDYALSIRDDPPPELACQRLDPWLDQVALPLVIHSFGGGRDALPEGLLDGSVSCHYRMFPLLYARESDAVIAHLETVAAPNWIKKVLKKHEPIRRMVYQGRGAEVRALFDQGALPVREQAIRNQIRAAGLWMR
;
A
#
# COMPACT_ATOMS: atom_id res chain seq x y z
N ASP A 1 -17.26 31.46 18.85
CA ASP A 1 -16.72 32.11 17.63
C ASP A 1 -16.23 31.08 16.65
N ALA A 2 -17.12 30.60 15.78
CA ALA A 2 -16.72 29.82 14.60
C ALA A 2 -16.44 30.83 13.48
N THR A 3 -15.20 30.86 12.98
CA THR A 3 -14.83 31.67 11.82
C THR A 3 -15.71 31.30 10.62
N LEU A 4 -15.99 32.26 9.74
CA LEU A 4 -16.89 32.15 8.57
C LEU A 4 -16.60 30.94 7.65
N TYR A 5 -15.45 30.29 7.82
CA TYR A 5 -14.93 29.19 6.98
C TYR A 5 -14.86 27.84 7.71
N GLY A 6 -15.25 27.75 8.98
CA GLY A 6 -15.09 26.55 9.79
C GLY A 6 -13.61 26.18 10.06
N PRO A 7 -13.37 25.08 10.77
CA PRO A 7 -12.03 24.61 11.10
C PRO A 7 -11.22 24.24 9.86
N GLY A 8 -9.97 24.72 9.78
CA GLY A 8 -9.02 24.34 8.74
C GLY A 8 -8.46 22.92 8.94
N PRO A 9 -7.80 22.33 7.93
CA PRO A 9 -7.20 20.99 8.04
C PRO A 9 -6.23 20.85 9.23
N ALA A 10 -5.42 21.87 9.51
CA ALA A 10 -4.51 21.88 10.65
C ALA A 10 -5.23 21.78 11.99
N GLU A 11 -6.31 22.53 12.17
CA GLU A 11 -7.10 22.56 13.40
C GLU A 11 -7.80 21.21 13.62
N ILE A 12 -8.35 20.63 12.55
CA ILE A 12 -8.97 19.30 12.56
C ILE A 12 -7.96 18.24 12.97
N TRP A 13 -6.80 18.19 12.31
CA TRP A 13 -5.78 17.21 12.64
C TRP A 13 -5.23 17.42 14.05
N LYS A 14 -4.96 18.67 14.45
CA LYS A 14 -4.48 18.96 15.80
C LYS A 14 -5.47 18.49 16.85
N ALA A 15 -6.77 18.76 16.70
CA ALA A 15 -7.79 18.31 17.64
C ALA A 15 -7.83 16.77 17.76
N LEU A 16 -7.66 16.05 16.65
CA LEU A 16 -7.56 14.59 16.65
C LEU A 16 -6.30 14.07 17.35
N TYR A 17 -5.14 14.71 17.13
CA TYR A 17 -3.88 14.33 17.78
C TYR A 17 -3.92 14.61 19.28
N ASP A 18 -4.38 15.81 19.68
CA ASP A 18 -4.53 16.21 21.08
C ASP A 18 -5.43 15.23 21.84
N ARG A 19 -6.54 14.80 21.22
CA ARG A 19 -7.48 13.83 21.79
C ARG A 19 -6.83 12.52 22.22
N PHE A 20 -5.88 12.03 21.44
CA PHE A 20 -5.18 10.76 21.70
C PHE A 20 -3.80 10.96 22.35
N GLY A 21 -3.47 12.19 22.76
CA GLY A 21 -2.18 12.52 23.37
C GLY A 21 -0.99 12.28 22.45
N LEU A 22 -1.16 12.52 21.15
CA LEU A 22 -0.12 12.33 20.13
C LEU A 22 0.57 13.65 19.78
N ASP A 23 1.85 13.57 19.41
CA ASP A 23 2.60 14.75 18.95
C ASP A 23 2.17 15.12 17.52
N PHE A 24 1.40 16.19 17.37
CA PHE A 24 0.95 16.67 16.07
C PHE A 24 2.09 17.20 15.21
N GLU A 25 3.00 17.97 15.79
CA GLU A 25 4.07 18.66 15.04
C GLU A 25 5.06 17.66 14.45
N ALA A 26 5.41 16.60 15.19
CA ALA A 26 6.28 15.54 14.70
C ALA A 26 5.68 14.75 13.52
N SER A 27 4.37 14.83 13.30
CA SER A 27 3.68 14.16 12.18
C SER A 27 3.70 14.96 10.88
N LEU A 28 4.07 16.25 10.91
CA LEU A 28 3.99 17.14 9.75
C LEU A 28 5.18 16.97 8.80
N ASP A 29 4.95 17.13 7.50
CA ASP A 29 6.01 17.35 6.51
C ASP A 29 6.24 18.86 6.29
N PRO A 30 7.29 19.45 6.89
CA PRO A 30 7.53 20.89 6.81
C PRO A 30 7.93 21.36 5.41
N SER A 31 8.30 20.46 4.50
CA SER A 31 8.58 20.81 3.10
C SER A 31 7.33 21.18 2.31
N ARG A 32 6.14 20.92 2.87
CA ARG A 32 4.84 21.19 2.26
C ARG A 32 4.18 22.38 2.95
N PRO A 33 3.53 23.28 2.18
CA PRO A 33 2.78 24.38 2.78
C PRO A 33 1.55 23.86 3.56
N ASP A 34 1.05 24.68 4.47
CA ASP A 34 -0.06 24.37 5.40
C ASP A 34 -1.37 23.92 4.74
N TRP A 35 -1.68 24.46 3.55
CA TRP A 35 -2.85 24.07 2.76
C TRP A 35 -2.69 22.75 2.01
N HIS A 36 -1.46 22.22 1.90
CA HIS A 36 -1.20 21.04 1.07
C HIS A 36 -1.42 19.76 1.87
N TRP A 37 -2.24 18.87 1.34
CA TRP A 37 -2.64 17.64 2.04
C TRP A 37 -1.47 16.72 2.40
N TRP A 38 -0.39 16.67 1.61
CA TRP A 38 0.84 15.91 1.96
C TRP A 38 1.51 16.36 3.26
N ARG A 39 1.27 17.59 3.71
CA ARG A 39 1.79 18.08 4.99
C ARG A 39 1.31 17.19 6.14
N TYR A 40 0.05 16.77 6.09
CA TYR A 40 -0.57 15.95 7.13
C TYR A 40 -0.37 14.46 6.83
N LEU A 41 -0.25 13.66 7.89
CA LEU A 41 0.01 12.24 7.79
C LEU A 41 -1.23 11.54 7.21
N TYR A 42 -1.28 11.40 5.89
CA TYR A 42 -2.38 10.78 5.16
C TYR A 42 -1.86 9.56 4.40
N PHE A 43 -2.52 8.41 4.60
CA PHE A 43 -2.13 7.14 3.97
C PHE A 43 -3.29 6.61 3.12
N ASN A 44 -3.01 6.27 1.87
CA ASN A 44 -3.96 5.54 1.01
C ASN A 44 -3.65 4.02 1.00
N ALA A 45 -2.36 3.69 1.01
CA ALA A 45 -1.84 2.35 1.17
C ALA A 45 -0.49 2.45 1.89
N GLY A 46 -0.09 1.39 2.60
CA GLY A 46 1.16 1.38 3.31
C GLY A 46 1.52 -0.01 3.81
N PHE A 47 2.67 -0.11 4.46
CA PHE A 47 3.18 -1.35 4.99
C PHE A 47 3.03 -1.39 6.50
N PHE A 48 2.62 -2.54 7.01
CA PHE A 48 2.52 -2.79 8.44
C PHE A 48 3.50 -3.89 8.84
N PHE A 49 4.49 -3.53 9.65
CA PHE A 49 5.54 -4.44 10.14
C PHE A 49 5.71 -4.34 11.66
N HIS A 50 4.63 -4.02 12.38
CA HIS A 50 4.66 -3.94 13.84
C HIS A 50 4.48 -5.33 14.49
N ALA A 51 4.92 -5.45 15.75
CA ALA A 51 5.06 -6.74 16.44
C ALA A 51 3.74 -7.49 16.67
N CYS A 52 2.59 -6.81 16.73
CA CYS A 52 1.31 -7.45 17.06
C CYS A 52 0.12 -6.88 16.29
N PRO A 53 -0.48 -7.63 15.34
CA PRO A 53 -1.66 -7.17 14.59
C PRO A 53 -2.90 -7.03 15.48
N ARG A 54 -3.01 -7.80 16.58
CA ARG A 54 -4.13 -7.69 17.51
C ARG A 54 -4.11 -6.37 18.29
N ARG A 55 -2.93 -5.92 18.73
CA ARG A 55 -2.78 -4.61 19.39
C ARG A 55 -3.13 -3.47 18.44
N PHE A 56 -2.69 -3.57 17.19
CA PHE A 56 -3.05 -2.61 16.16
C PHE A 56 -4.57 -2.58 15.93
N GLY A 57 -5.21 -3.73 15.71
CA GLY A 57 -6.64 -3.82 15.49
C GLY A 57 -7.46 -3.30 16.68
N GLN A 58 -7.04 -3.59 17.92
CA GLN A 58 -7.71 -3.05 19.10
C GLN A 58 -7.61 -1.53 19.16
N ARG A 59 -6.41 -0.96 19.02
CA ARG A 59 -6.25 0.50 19.05
C ARG A 59 -6.97 1.19 17.91
N PHE A 60 -6.98 0.58 16.73
CA PHE A 60 -7.75 1.07 15.60
C PHE A 60 -9.24 1.13 15.93
N LEU A 61 -9.79 0.04 16.47
CA LEU A 61 -11.18 -0.01 16.90
C LEU A 61 -11.46 1.07 17.95
N ASP A 62 -10.63 1.19 18.99
CA ASP A 62 -10.80 2.16 20.07
C ASP A 62 -10.82 3.60 19.52
N TYR A 63 -9.88 3.94 18.64
CA TYR A 63 -9.77 5.28 18.06
C TYR A 63 -10.93 5.57 17.11
N ALA A 64 -11.28 4.62 16.24
CA ALA A 64 -12.40 4.78 15.31
C ALA A 64 -13.75 4.94 16.05
N LEU A 65 -13.99 4.16 17.11
CA LEU A 65 -15.18 4.30 17.93
C LEU A 65 -15.22 5.64 18.66
N SER A 66 -14.09 6.07 19.25
CA SER A 66 -14.01 7.38 19.91
C SER A 66 -14.30 8.54 18.95
N ILE A 67 -13.75 8.51 17.73
CA ILE A 67 -14.00 9.53 16.70
C ILE A 67 -15.46 9.50 16.23
N ARG A 68 -16.02 8.31 16.01
CA ARG A 68 -17.38 8.15 15.49
C ARG A 68 -18.45 8.56 16.51
N ASP A 69 -18.29 8.12 17.76
CA ASP A 69 -19.33 8.23 18.78
C ASP A 69 -19.31 9.58 19.49
N ASP A 70 -18.18 10.28 19.49
CA ASP A 70 -18.00 11.57 20.17
C ASP A 70 -17.00 12.46 19.40
N PRO A 71 -17.22 12.84 18.13
CA PRO A 71 -16.22 13.58 17.35
C PRO A 71 -15.87 14.93 18.00
N PRO A 72 -14.60 15.40 17.91
CA PRO A 72 -14.26 16.73 18.40
C PRO A 72 -15.02 17.80 17.59
N PRO A 73 -15.32 18.97 18.17
CA PRO A 73 -16.08 20.03 17.51
C PRO A 73 -15.51 20.43 16.14
N GLU A 74 -14.20 20.38 15.97
CA GLU A 74 -13.49 20.71 14.74
C GLU A 74 -13.89 19.78 13.58
N LEU A 75 -14.29 18.55 13.89
CA LEU A 75 -14.69 17.53 12.93
C LEU A 75 -16.18 17.61 12.56
N ALA A 76 -16.95 18.52 13.17
CA ALA A 76 -18.42 18.56 13.04
C ALA A 76 -18.92 18.70 11.58
N CYS A 77 -18.16 19.37 10.72
CA CYS A 77 -18.51 19.56 9.30
C CYS A 77 -17.96 18.46 8.38
N GLN A 78 -17.28 17.44 8.91
CA GLN A 78 -16.65 16.38 8.12
C GLN A 78 -17.54 15.15 8.01
N ARG A 79 -17.52 14.51 6.84
CA ARG A 79 -18.25 13.26 6.61
C ARG A 79 -17.36 12.07 7.01
N LEU A 80 -17.81 11.28 7.98
CA LEU A 80 -17.07 10.09 8.45
C LEU A 80 -17.39 8.80 7.70
N ASP A 81 -18.46 8.75 6.92
CA ASP A 81 -18.79 7.59 6.09
C ASP A 81 -18.58 7.94 4.61
N PRO A 82 -17.60 7.36 3.88
CA PRO A 82 -16.83 6.14 4.22
C PRO A 82 -15.44 6.39 4.82
N TRP A 83 -15.15 7.59 5.32
CA TRP A 83 -13.78 8.07 5.60
C TRP A 83 -13.25 7.85 7.02
N LEU A 84 -14.00 7.22 7.92
CA LEU A 84 -13.63 7.06 9.32
C LEU A 84 -12.28 6.34 9.48
N ASP A 85 -12.06 5.30 8.68
CA ASP A 85 -10.82 4.55 8.66
C ASP A 85 -9.63 5.40 8.20
N GLN A 86 -9.83 6.26 7.20
CA GLN A 86 -8.80 7.17 6.71
C GLN A 86 -8.40 8.23 7.73
N VAL A 87 -9.34 8.69 8.56
CA VAL A 87 -9.05 9.66 9.63
C VAL A 87 -8.38 8.97 10.83
N ALA A 88 -8.81 7.76 11.19
CA ALA A 88 -8.27 7.02 12.32
C ALA A 88 -6.88 6.43 12.06
N LEU A 89 -6.64 5.90 10.85
CA LEU A 89 -5.44 5.14 10.51
C LEU A 89 -4.12 5.89 10.83
N PRO A 90 -3.95 7.18 10.47
CA PRO A 90 -2.70 7.89 10.75
C PRO A 90 -2.43 8.05 12.25
N LEU A 91 -3.47 8.30 13.05
CA LEU A 91 -3.38 8.43 14.50
C LEU A 91 -2.93 7.11 15.14
N VAL A 92 -3.48 5.99 14.65
CA VAL A 92 -3.12 4.65 15.11
C VAL A 92 -1.67 4.35 14.73
N ILE A 93 -1.24 4.63 13.50
CA ILE A 93 0.14 4.43 13.05
C ILE A 93 1.10 5.26 13.93
N HIS A 94 0.81 6.54 14.12
CA HIS A 94 1.67 7.43 14.89
C HIS A 94 1.76 7.02 16.36
N SER A 95 0.66 6.52 16.96
CA SER A 95 0.66 6.00 18.33
C SER A 95 1.57 4.77 18.56
N PHE A 96 1.98 4.08 17.49
CA PHE A 96 2.96 2.99 17.54
C PHE A 96 4.38 3.45 17.12
N GLY A 97 4.60 4.75 16.98
CA GLY A 97 5.86 5.33 16.50
C GLY A 97 6.07 5.16 14.99
N GLY A 98 5.02 4.83 14.24
CA GLY A 98 5.07 4.76 12.78
C GLY A 98 4.91 6.13 12.13
N GLY A 99 5.37 6.27 10.89
CA GLY A 99 5.32 7.53 10.15
C GLY A 99 5.63 7.33 8.66
N ARG A 100 5.94 8.43 7.98
CA ARG A 100 6.44 8.39 6.60
C ARG A 100 7.88 7.87 6.57
N ASP A 101 8.26 7.24 5.47
CA ASP A 101 9.65 6.87 5.17
C ASP A 101 10.35 6.13 6.32
N ALA A 102 9.58 5.33 7.07
CA ALA A 102 10.06 4.61 8.25
C ALA A 102 11.12 3.53 7.93
N LEU A 103 11.33 3.24 6.66
CA LEU A 103 12.31 2.30 6.16
C LEU A 103 13.21 2.97 5.12
N PRO A 104 14.49 2.55 5.01
CA PRO A 104 15.34 2.94 3.90
C PRO A 104 14.67 2.69 2.54
N GLU A 105 14.93 3.58 1.60
CA GLU A 105 14.45 3.45 0.23
C GLU A 105 14.95 2.13 -0.41
N GLY A 106 14.10 1.51 -1.23
CA GLY A 106 14.46 0.29 -1.96
C GLY A 106 14.41 -1.01 -1.15
N LEU A 107 13.93 -0.98 0.11
CA LEU A 107 13.62 -2.22 0.83
C LEU A 107 12.29 -2.82 0.34
N LEU A 108 11.20 -2.11 0.54
CA LEU A 108 9.87 -2.55 0.12
C LEU A 108 9.62 -2.17 -1.33
N ASP A 109 9.11 -3.11 -2.12
CA ASP A 109 9.09 -3.05 -3.59
C ASP A 109 10.47 -2.86 -4.22
N GLY A 110 11.46 -3.45 -3.55
CA GLY A 110 12.83 -3.54 -4.00
C GLY A 110 13.47 -4.84 -3.52
N SER A 111 14.38 -4.75 -2.56
CA SER A 111 15.20 -5.90 -2.13
C SER A 111 14.46 -6.90 -1.23
N VAL A 112 13.41 -6.51 -0.52
CA VAL A 112 12.72 -7.35 0.48
C VAL A 112 11.34 -7.81 0.01
N SER A 113 10.58 -6.95 -0.66
CA SER A 113 9.26 -7.29 -1.21
C SER A 113 9.15 -6.89 -2.67
N CYS A 114 8.21 -7.52 -3.37
CA CYS A 114 7.84 -7.15 -4.73
C CYS A 114 6.31 -7.22 -4.84
N HIS A 115 5.67 -6.07 -4.92
CA HIS A 115 4.28 -5.98 -5.33
C HIS A 115 4.15 -6.18 -6.83
N TYR A 116 3.25 -7.09 -7.20
CA TYR A 116 2.95 -7.37 -8.58
C TYR A 116 1.45 -7.38 -8.81
N ARG A 117 1.06 -7.03 -10.04
CA ARG A 117 -0.36 -6.93 -10.41
C ARG A 117 -0.89 -8.23 -11.03
N MET A 118 -0.15 -8.81 -11.98
CA MET A 118 -0.54 -10.01 -12.74
C MET A 118 0.73 -10.79 -13.11
N PHE A 119 0.64 -12.14 -13.13
CA PHE A 119 1.79 -12.99 -13.46
C PHE A 119 2.45 -12.68 -14.81
N PRO A 120 1.73 -12.41 -15.91
CA PRO A 120 2.39 -11.98 -17.15
C PRO A 120 3.23 -10.70 -16.97
N LEU A 121 2.75 -9.71 -16.21
CA LEU A 121 3.52 -8.49 -15.95
C LEU A 121 4.73 -8.76 -15.06
N LEU A 122 4.57 -9.64 -14.07
CA LEU A 122 5.66 -10.08 -13.20
C LEU A 122 6.81 -10.65 -14.04
N TYR A 123 6.53 -11.64 -14.89
CA TYR A 123 7.53 -12.28 -15.76
C TYR A 123 8.16 -11.34 -16.78
N ALA A 124 7.42 -10.33 -17.24
CA ALA A 124 7.90 -9.37 -18.21
C ALA A 124 8.86 -8.33 -17.62
N ARG A 125 8.63 -7.87 -16.38
CA ARG A 125 9.26 -6.66 -15.83
C ARG A 125 10.19 -6.91 -14.65
N GLU A 126 9.94 -7.93 -13.85
CA GLU A 126 10.68 -8.10 -12.61
C GLU A 126 12.05 -8.74 -12.83
N SER A 127 12.94 -8.53 -11.86
CA SER A 127 14.30 -9.06 -11.88
C SER A 127 14.34 -10.59 -11.92
N ASP A 128 15.43 -11.15 -12.44
CA ASP A 128 15.64 -12.61 -12.44
C ASP A 128 15.58 -13.19 -11.02
N ALA A 129 16.02 -12.42 -10.01
CA ALA A 129 15.94 -12.83 -8.61
C ALA A 129 14.50 -13.02 -8.13
N VAL A 130 13.58 -12.13 -8.50
CA VAL A 130 12.14 -12.24 -8.16
C VAL A 130 11.52 -13.46 -8.83
N ILE A 131 11.83 -13.69 -10.12
CA ILE A 131 11.32 -14.85 -10.87
C ILE A 131 11.86 -16.16 -10.28
N ALA A 132 13.17 -16.23 -10.02
CA ALA A 132 13.80 -17.38 -9.38
C ALA A 132 13.20 -17.65 -7.99
N HIS A 133 12.93 -16.60 -7.21
CA HIS A 133 12.29 -16.74 -5.91
C HIS A 133 10.88 -17.32 -6.02
N LEU A 134 10.04 -16.77 -6.92
CA LEU A 134 8.69 -17.29 -7.20
C LEU A 134 8.73 -18.78 -7.57
N GLU A 135 9.60 -19.16 -8.50
CA GLU A 135 9.67 -20.53 -9.00
C GLU A 135 10.19 -21.50 -7.92
N THR A 136 11.13 -21.04 -7.11
CA THR A 136 11.67 -21.81 -5.97
C THR A 136 10.59 -22.08 -4.92
N VAL A 137 9.86 -21.05 -4.49
CA VAL A 137 8.79 -21.24 -3.48
C VAL A 137 7.61 -22.04 -4.04
N ALA A 138 7.38 -22.00 -5.35
CA ALA A 138 6.32 -22.74 -6.02
C ALA A 138 6.69 -24.20 -6.34
N ALA A 139 7.97 -24.59 -6.24
CA ALA A 139 8.47 -25.90 -6.65
C ALA A 139 7.99 -27.10 -5.81
N PRO A 140 7.88 -27.02 -4.46
CA PRO A 140 7.49 -28.17 -3.64
C PRO A 140 6.14 -28.77 -4.08
N ASN A 141 6.09 -30.10 -4.22
CA ASN A 141 4.92 -30.79 -4.76
C ASN A 141 3.61 -30.50 -4.00
N TRP A 142 3.67 -30.31 -2.68
CA TRP A 142 2.50 -29.98 -1.87
C TRP A 142 1.98 -28.57 -2.16
N ILE A 143 2.87 -27.60 -2.38
CA ILE A 143 2.53 -26.23 -2.84
C ILE A 143 1.96 -26.28 -4.25
N LYS A 144 2.63 -26.98 -5.17
CA LYS A 144 2.17 -27.16 -6.55
C LYS A 144 0.76 -27.72 -6.65
N LYS A 145 0.38 -28.68 -5.80
CA LYS A 145 -0.99 -29.23 -5.76
C LYS A 145 -2.05 -28.16 -5.46
N VAL A 146 -1.71 -27.15 -4.67
CA VAL A 146 -2.59 -26.02 -4.33
C VAL A 146 -2.54 -24.97 -5.44
N LEU A 147 -1.34 -24.48 -5.79
CA LEU A 147 -1.17 -23.35 -6.70
C LEU A 147 -1.65 -23.62 -8.13
N LYS A 148 -1.50 -24.86 -8.62
CA LYS A 148 -1.91 -25.21 -9.99
C LYS A 148 -3.43 -25.11 -10.23
N LYS A 149 -4.24 -24.94 -9.18
CA LYS A 149 -5.69 -24.70 -9.30
C LYS A 149 -5.98 -23.31 -9.86
N HIS A 150 -5.09 -22.35 -9.63
CA HIS A 150 -5.19 -21.02 -10.23
C HIS A 150 -4.54 -21.03 -11.62
N GLU A 151 -5.33 -20.78 -12.66
CA GLU A 151 -4.89 -20.94 -14.04
C GLU A 151 -3.67 -20.08 -14.42
N PRO A 152 -3.60 -18.77 -14.09
CA PRO A 152 -2.41 -17.95 -14.34
C PRO A 152 -1.13 -18.57 -13.77
N ILE A 153 -1.15 -19.07 -12.52
CA ILE A 153 0.03 -19.73 -11.93
C ILE A 153 0.36 -21.02 -12.67
N ARG A 154 -0.66 -21.86 -12.94
CA ARG A 154 -0.47 -23.12 -13.66
C ARG A 154 0.22 -22.92 -15.00
N ARG A 155 -0.23 -21.91 -15.75
CA ARG A 155 0.25 -21.60 -17.10
C ARG A 155 1.62 -20.94 -17.07
N MET A 156 1.79 -19.91 -16.24
CA MET A 156 3.00 -19.11 -16.19
C MET A 156 4.16 -19.86 -15.54
N VAL A 157 3.94 -20.42 -14.36
CA VAL A 157 4.99 -21.02 -13.53
C VAL A 157 5.24 -22.48 -13.89
N TYR A 158 4.20 -23.30 -14.08
CA TYR A 158 4.38 -24.74 -14.25
C TYR A 158 4.38 -25.24 -15.70
N GLN A 159 3.95 -24.43 -16.66
CA GLN A 159 3.86 -24.82 -18.08
C GLN A 159 4.73 -23.95 -18.98
N GLY A 160 5.64 -23.16 -18.42
CA GLY A 160 6.67 -22.43 -19.19
C GLY A 160 6.22 -21.13 -19.84
N ARG A 161 4.92 -20.77 -19.80
CA ARG A 161 4.44 -19.53 -20.44
C ARG A 161 5.01 -18.26 -19.81
N GLY A 162 5.46 -18.31 -18.56
CA GLY A 162 6.17 -17.20 -17.92
C GLY A 162 7.51 -16.92 -18.60
N ALA A 163 8.28 -17.97 -18.91
CA ALA A 163 9.52 -17.84 -19.65
C ALA A 163 9.28 -17.34 -21.09
N GLU A 164 8.21 -17.79 -21.74
CA GLU A 164 7.79 -17.26 -23.05
C GLU A 164 7.47 -15.76 -22.98
N VAL A 165 6.77 -15.31 -21.93
CA VAL A 165 6.54 -13.87 -21.71
C VAL A 165 7.84 -13.12 -21.51
N ARG A 166 8.74 -13.63 -20.66
CA ARG A 166 10.04 -13.00 -20.37
C ARG A 166 10.88 -12.85 -21.64
N ALA A 167 10.86 -13.84 -22.53
CA ALA A 167 11.57 -13.83 -23.79
C ALA A 167 11.07 -12.78 -24.81
N LEU A 168 9.87 -12.20 -24.62
CA LEU A 168 9.38 -11.10 -25.45
C LEU A 168 10.12 -9.78 -25.20
N PHE A 169 10.84 -9.66 -24.08
CA PHE A 169 11.36 -8.39 -23.60
C PHE A 169 12.87 -8.46 -23.31
N ASP A 170 13.59 -7.47 -23.82
CA ASP A 170 14.94 -7.17 -23.34
C ASP A 170 14.84 -6.55 -21.94
N GLN A 171 15.36 -7.26 -20.94
CA GLN A 171 15.33 -6.85 -19.54
C GLN A 171 16.18 -5.59 -19.28
N GLY A 172 17.17 -5.30 -20.13
CA GLY A 172 17.96 -4.07 -20.07
C GLY A 172 17.29 -2.87 -20.75
N ALA A 173 16.23 -3.10 -21.54
CA ALA A 173 15.58 -2.09 -22.37
C ALA A 173 14.05 -2.26 -22.39
N LEU A 174 13.44 -2.36 -21.20
CA LEU A 174 12.00 -2.49 -21.07
C LEU A 174 11.24 -1.25 -21.59
N PRO A 175 10.06 -1.43 -22.22
CA PRO A 175 9.22 -0.30 -22.57
C PRO A 175 8.84 0.53 -21.34
N VAL A 176 9.00 1.85 -21.42
CA VAL A 176 8.72 2.79 -20.31
C VAL A 176 7.26 2.73 -19.87
N ARG A 177 6.33 2.52 -20.80
CA ARG A 177 4.89 2.47 -20.51
C ARG A 177 4.42 1.03 -20.38
N GLU A 178 3.82 0.69 -19.24
CA GLU A 178 3.23 -0.63 -19.01
C GLU A 178 2.21 -1.03 -20.10
N GLN A 179 1.50 -0.06 -20.67
CA GLN A 179 0.54 -0.33 -21.76
C GLN A 179 1.19 -1.01 -22.97
N ALA A 180 2.44 -0.67 -23.32
CA ALA A 180 3.17 -1.31 -24.41
C ALA A 180 3.48 -2.77 -24.09
N ILE A 181 3.96 -3.04 -22.87
CA ILE A 181 4.21 -4.39 -22.35
C ILE A 181 2.93 -5.23 -22.42
N ARG A 182 1.81 -4.70 -21.93
CA ARG A 182 0.51 -5.37 -21.96
C ARG A 182 0.06 -5.69 -23.38
N ASN A 183 0.22 -4.77 -24.32
CA ASN A 183 -0.16 -4.97 -25.72
C ASN A 183 0.67 -6.07 -26.38
N GLN A 184 1.97 -6.11 -26.13
CA GLN A 184 2.86 -7.14 -26.68
C GLN A 184 2.54 -8.52 -26.11
N ILE A 185 2.31 -8.64 -24.81
CA ILE A 185 1.87 -9.89 -24.16
C ILE A 185 0.53 -10.37 -24.73
N ARG A 186 -0.42 -9.46 -24.95
CA ARG A 186 -1.73 -9.78 -25.56
C ARG A 186 -1.59 -10.24 -27.00
N ALA A 187 -0.76 -9.57 -27.80
CA ALA A 187 -0.50 -9.94 -29.19
C ALA A 187 0.12 -11.34 -29.29
N ALA A 188 0.96 -11.72 -28.33
CA ALA A 188 1.50 -13.08 -28.20
C ALA A 188 0.51 -14.11 -27.63
N GLY A 189 -0.72 -13.71 -27.29
CA GLY A 189 -1.73 -14.59 -26.68
C GLY A 189 -1.41 -15.03 -25.25
N LEU A 190 -0.40 -14.44 -24.61
CA LEU A 190 0.10 -14.81 -23.28
C LEU A 190 -0.59 -14.06 -22.13
N TRP A 191 -1.57 -13.19 -22.42
CA TRP A 191 -2.25 -12.41 -21.41
C TRP A 191 -3.23 -13.24 -20.57
N MET A 192 -3.10 -13.21 -19.24
CA MET A 192 -3.98 -13.90 -18.30
C MET A 192 -4.28 -13.00 -17.09
N ARG A 193 -5.49 -13.14 -16.53
CA ARG A 193 -5.94 -12.46 -15.31
C ARG A 193 -6.26 -13.48 -14.24
#